data_AF-A0A667WL45-F1
#
_entry.id   AF-A0A667WL45-F1
#
_cell.length_a   1.000
_cell.length_b   1.000
_cell.length_c   1.000
_cell.angle_alpha   90.00
_cell.angle_beta   90.00
_cell.angle_gamma   90.00
#
_symmetry.space_group_name_H-M   'P 1'
#
loop_
_entity.id
_entity.type
_entity.pdbx_description
1 polymer ?
#
loop_
_entity_poly.entity_id
_entity_poly.type
_entity_poly.pdbx_seq_one_letter_code
_entity_poly.pdbx_strand_id
1 'polypeptide(L)'
;MAAPTLQQPSFLLANLKADATTKPLFQRCQDLVKIIDDYPAKELHLIFPWLVESVFGSLDGVITGWNLRLLHSRSNEYNIAMDFLDPSGPMMKLVYKLQAEEYKYEIPVNYLPGPIKASIQEGVLPDCPLFHNKLHFPLSGVLTLNLALMQVLNFPQGQHGSTTDNAYFVLVDTYLKYFLPTEGSVPPSPFSDSRGSVTAPSPRSPSVSFAGYGVHSPSLLKHHIFHQPSVNADPAAQEIWRSETLLQMFVEIWLHHYSLEMYQKLQSPQVKLALLQYRLSMSSMPCQPHAPPGSGTLHTYQEPFSPTEEHVLVVRLLVKHLHAFSNSLKPEQLSSSPSAHSHAHTSPLEEFKRVVVQRFVQQKLYLFLQHCFGHWPLDASFRAVLETWLSYIQPWRYTGEKVNPQPDQNRTVPDKWASFVQENLLMYTKLFQGFLNRAVRTDLVNAKNALMVFRVAKVFAQPNLAEMIQKGEDT
;
A
#
# COMPACT_ATOMS: atom_id res chain seq x y z
N MET A 1 15.01 43.43 3.56
CA MET A 1 13.85 42.52 3.51
C MET A 1 13.56 42.23 2.05
N ALA A 2 13.97 41.06 1.56
CA ALA A 2 13.64 40.64 0.20
C ALA A 2 12.23 40.05 0.21
N ALA A 3 11.35 40.62 -0.62
CA ALA A 3 10.00 40.11 -0.83
C ALA A 3 10.03 38.68 -1.40
N PRO A 4 9.05 37.82 -1.08
CA PRO A 4 8.94 36.52 -1.72
C PRO A 4 8.70 36.72 -3.22
N THR A 5 9.56 36.14 -4.06
CA THR A 5 9.38 36.10 -5.51
C THR A 5 8.11 35.31 -5.82
N LEU A 6 7.01 36.01 -6.08
CA LEU A 6 5.83 35.46 -6.73
C LEU A 6 6.25 34.81 -8.06
N GLN A 7 6.23 33.47 -8.10
CA GLN A 7 6.43 32.71 -9.34
C GLN A 7 5.45 33.22 -10.40
N GLN A 8 5.96 33.65 -11.55
CA GLN A 8 5.12 33.92 -12.71
C GLN A 8 4.32 32.65 -13.07
N PRO A 9 3.02 32.76 -13.36
CA PRO A 9 2.23 31.60 -13.79
C PRO A 9 2.80 31.08 -15.12
N SER A 10 3.15 29.79 -15.16
CA SER A 10 3.60 29.14 -16.40
C SER A 10 2.51 29.30 -17.47
N PHE A 11 2.86 29.90 -18.60
CA PHE A 11 1.95 30.06 -19.76
C PHE A 11 1.40 28.71 -20.22
N LEU A 12 2.23 27.66 -20.17
CA LEU A 12 1.83 26.28 -20.46
C LEU A 12 0.73 25.80 -19.51
N LEU A 13 0.88 26.01 -18.20
CA LEU A 13 -0.11 25.63 -17.20
C LEU A 13 -1.44 26.37 -17.40
N ALA A 14 -1.40 27.66 -17.74
CA ALA A 14 -2.59 28.46 -17.99
C ALA A 14 -3.38 27.92 -19.20
N ASN A 15 -2.68 27.59 -20.30
CA ASN A 15 -3.30 27.01 -21.48
C ASN A 15 -3.90 25.64 -21.20
N LEU A 16 -3.17 24.76 -20.49
CA LEU A 16 -3.66 23.44 -20.10
C LEU A 16 -4.92 23.50 -19.23
N LYS A 17 -5.01 24.48 -18.33
CA LYS A 17 -6.22 24.70 -17.52
C LYS A 17 -7.41 25.16 -18.35
N ALA A 18 -7.20 26.03 -19.34
CA ALA A 18 -8.25 26.47 -20.27
C ALA A 18 -8.70 25.33 -21.20
N ASP A 19 -7.76 24.52 -21.67
CA ASP A 19 -8.04 23.35 -22.49
C ASP A 19 -8.80 22.27 -21.72
N ALA A 20 -8.55 22.13 -20.42
CA ALA A 20 -9.22 21.13 -19.59
C ALA A 20 -10.73 21.29 -19.49
N THR A 21 -11.26 22.50 -19.68
CA THR A 21 -12.70 22.80 -19.65
C THR A 21 -13.34 22.81 -21.04
N THR A 22 -12.55 22.82 -22.12
CA THR A 22 -13.04 23.01 -23.49
C THR A 22 -12.82 21.80 -24.40
N LYS A 23 -11.77 21.01 -24.16
CA LYS A 23 -11.39 19.86 -25.00
C LYS A 23 -11.88 18.53 -24.40
N PRO A 24 -12.27 17.55 -25.25
CA PRO A 24 -12.58 16.19 -24.79
C PRO A 24 -11.33 15.47 -24.27
N LEU A 25 -11.51 14.47 -23.40
CA LEU A 25 -10.40 13.75 -22.74
C LEU A 25 -9.36 13.22 -23.75
N PHE A 26 -9.82 12.66 -24.87
CA PHE A 26 -8.94 12.18 -25.94
C PHE A 26 -7.92 13.22 -26.40
N GLN A 27 -8.40 14.41 -26.77
CA GLN A 27 -7.55 15.49 -27.28
C GLN A 27 -6.61 16.00 -26.19
N ARG A 28 -7.12 16.10 -24.96
CA ARG A 28 -6.30 16.47 -23.79
C ARG A 28 -5.15 15.49 -23.59
N CYS A 29 -5.41 14.19 -23.64
CA CYS A 29 -4.36 13.16 -23.52
C CYS A 29 -3.36 13.25 -24.68
N GLN A 30 -3.80 13.45 -25.92
CA GLN A 30 -2.90 13.62 -27.06
C GLN A 30 -1.98 14.84 -26.93
N ASP A 31 -2.53 15.97 -26.49
CA ASP A 31 -1.76 17.19 -26.27
C ASP A 31 -0.75 17.00 -25.13
N LEU A 32 -1.18 16.36 -24.03
CA LEU A 32 -0.31 16.01 -22.90
C LEU A 32 0.82 15.06 -23.29
N VAL A 33 0.57 14.07 -24.16
CA VAL A 33 1.63 13.18 -24.67
C VAL A 33 2.73 13.98 -25.37
N LYS A 34 2.35 14.90 -26.27
CA LYS A 34 3.33 15.76 -26.96
C LYS A 34 4.09 16.64 -25.98
N ILE A 35 3.40 17.25 -25.02
CA ILE A 35 4.03 18.08 -23.99
C ILE A 35 5.03 17.26 -23.17
N ILE A 36 4.64 16.06 -22.71
CA ILE A 36 5.49 15.16 -21.93
C ILE A 36 6.73 14.76 -22.75
N ASP A 37 6.61 14.60 -24.05
CA ASP A 37 7.71 14.20 -24.94
C ASP A 37 8.67 15.35 -25.24
N ASP A 38 8.13 16.50 -25.63
CA ASP A 38 8.88 17.62 -26.20
C ASP A 38 9.44 18.59 -25.15
N TYR A 39 8.78 18.73 -23.99
CA TYR A 39 9.17 19.73 -22.99
C TYR A 39 10.24 19.22 -22.01
N PRO A 40 11.14 20.11 -21.54
CA PRO A 40 12.14 19.76 -20.54
C PRO A 40 11.49 19.53 -19.17
N ALA A 41 12.16 18.74 -18.32
CA ALA A 41 11.68 18.39 -16.99
C ALA A 41 11.34 19.60 -16.11
N LYS A 42 12.01 20.75 -16.30
CA LYS A 42 11.72 22.01 -15.60
C LYS A 42 10.31 22.55 -15.88
N GLU A 43 9.85 22.49 -17.12
CA GLU A 43 8.49 22.91 -17.51
C GLU A 43 7.47 21.88 -17.02
N LEU A 44 7.80 20.60 -17.20
CA LEU A 44 6.97 19.48 -16.76
C LEU A 44 6.75 19.47 -15.23
N HIS A 45 7.76 19.87 -14.46
CA HIS A 45 7.69 19.97 -13.01
C HIS A 45 6.59 20.93 -12.56
N LEU A 46 6.38 22.04 -13.27
CA LEU A 46 5.39 23.07 -12.93
C LEU A 46 3.96 22.61 -13.19
N ILE A 47 3.74 21.77 -14.21
CA ILE A 47 2.40 21.28 -14.57
C ILE A 47 2.01 20.02 -13.81
N PHE A 48 2.98 19.26 -13.30
CA PHE A 48 2.75 17.95 -12.71
C PHE A 48 1.75 17.95 -11.54
N PRO A 49 1.83 18.85 -10.53
CA PRO A 49 0.86 18.87 -9.44
C PRO A 49 -0.58 19.06 -9.93
N TRP A 50 -0.76 19.97 -10.90
CA TRP A 50 -2.06 20.21 -11.52
C TRP A 50 -2.55 18.99 -12.32
N LEU A 51 -1.66 18.31 -13.04
CA LEU A 51 -2.05 17.13 -13.80
C LEU A 51 -2.50 16.00 -12.87
N VAL A 52 -1.78 15.76 -11.77
CA VAL A 52 -2.16 14.74 -10.78
C VAL A 52 -3.55 15.07 -10.20
N GLU A 53 -3.78 16.32 -9.79
CA GLU A 53 -5.10 16.79 -9.30
C GLU A 53 -6.20 16.69 -10.38
N SER A 54 -5.88 16.99 -11.64
CA SER A 54 -6.86 16.87 -12.73
C SER A 54 -7.24 15.42 -13.04
N VAL A 55 -6.35 14.45 -12.81
CA VAL A 55 -6.61 13.03 -13.07
C VAL A 55 -7.35 12.42 -11.88
N PHE A 56 -6.81 12.56 -10.68
CA PHE A 56 -7.27 11.84 -9.48
C PHE A 56 -8.26 12.62 -8.64
N GLY A 57 -8.40 13.91 -8.89
CA GLY A 57 -9.18 14.82 -8.08
C GLY A 57 -8.34 15.50 -6.99
N SER A 58 -8.92 16.54 -6.40
CA SER A 58 -8.31 17.23 -5.27
C SER A 58 -8.56 16.46 -3.98
N LEU A 59 -7.62 16.59 -3.04
CA LEU A 59 -7.64 15.83 -1.78
C LEU A 59 -8.77 16.27 -0.83
N ASP A 60 -9.31 17.47 -1.00
CA ASP A 60 -10.50 17.98 -0.31
C ASP A 60 -11.82 17.56 -0.99
N GLY A 61 -11.75 16.86 -2.13
CA GLY A 61 -12.91 16.39 -2.89
C GLY A 61 -13.62 17.45 -3.72
N VAL A 62 -13.12 18.70 -3.76
CA VAL A 62 -13.70 19.79 -4.56
C VAL A 62 -13.60 19.51 -6.06
N ILE A 63 -12.47 18.97 -6.50
CA ILE A 63 -12.20 18.58 -7.88
C ILE A 63 -12.34 17.06 -7.96
N THR A 64 -13.26 16.57 -8.79
CA THR A 64 -13.50 15.12 -8.95
C THR A 64 -12.47 14.44 -9.86
N GLY A 65 -11.73 15.21 -10.65
CA GLY A 65 -10.77 14.70 -11.62
C GLY A 65 -11.44 13.96 -12.79
N TRP A 66 -10.78 12.93 -13.32
CA TRP A 66 -11.32 12.07 -14.40
C TRP A 66 -12.32 11.03 -13.89
N ASN A 67 -12.58 11.00 -12.58
CA ASN A 67 -13.54 10.13 -11.93
C ASN A 67 -13.37 8.64 -12.30
N LEU A 68 -12.14 8.15 -12.13
CA LEU A 68 -11.74 6.77 -12.46
C LEU A 68 -12.60 5.68 -11.77
N ARG A 69 -13.31 6.04 -10.70
CA ARG A 69 -14.25 5.16 -9.98
C ARG A 69 -15.57 4.95 -10.74
N LEU A 70 -16.03 5.94 -11.50
CA LEU A 70 -17.22 5.84 -12.35
C LEU A 70 -16.89 5.48 -13.81
N LEU A 71 -15.60 5.42 -14.16
CA LEU A 71 -15.15 5.05 -15.49
C LEU A 71 -15.09 3.52 -15.63
N HIS A 72 -15.95 2.96 -16.47
CA HIS A 72 -16.07 1.51 -16.70
C HIS A 72 -15.74 1.15 -18.16
N SER A 73 -15.45 -0.12 -18.44
CA SER A 73 -15.05 -0.62 -19.77
C SER A 73 -16.00 -0.30 -20.93
N ARG A 74 -17.26 0.02 -20.65
CA ARG A 74 -18.26 0.44 -21.64
C ARG A 74 -18.18 1.92 -22.02
N SER A 75 -17.42 2.73 -21.28
CA SER A 75 -17.23 4.15 -21.57
C SER A 75 -16.25 4.34 -22.71
N ASN A 76 -16.56 5.28 -23.61
CA ASN A 76 -15.66 5.66 -24.71
C ASN A 76 -14.34 6.25 -24.21
N GLU A 77 -14.33 6.80 -22.99
CA GLU A 77 -13.16 7.40 -22.35
C GLU A 77 -12.30 6.39 -21.57
N TYR A 78 -12.79 5.16 -21.39
CA TYR A 78 -12.12 4.15 -20.59
C TYR A 78 -10.72 3.81 -21.12
N ASN A 79 -10.62 3.39 -22.38
CA ASN A 79 -9.34 3.00 -22.97
C ASN A 79 -8.36 4.18 -22.99
N ILE A 80 -8.85 5.40 -23.21
CA ILE A 80 -8.02 6.62 -23.21
C ILE A 80 -7.36 6.82 -21.84
N ALA A 81 -8.14 6.73 -20.77
CA ALA A 81 -7.60 6.87 -19.42
C ALA A 81 -6.67 5.70 -19.04
N MET A 82 -7.03 4.48 -19.42
CA MET A 82 -6.23 3.29 -19.15
C MET A 82 -4.87 3.36 -19.87
N ASP A 83 -4.84 3.72 -21.15
CA ASP A 83 -3.60 3.86 -21.94
C ASP A 83 -2.72 5.01 -21.41
N PHE A 84 -3.34 6.12 -21.00
CA PHE A 84 -2.59 7.26 -20.47
C PHE A 84 -1.95 6.95 -19.11
N LEU A 85 -2.64 6.20 -18.25
CA LEU A 85 -2.25 5.90 -16.88
C LEU A 85 -1.57 4.54 -16.70
N ASP A 86 -1.41 3.76 -17.77
CA ASP A 86 -0.69 2.49 -17.76
C ASP A 86 0.71 2.64 -17.15
N PRO A 87 1.26 1.62 -16.46
CA PRO A 87 2.63 1.65 -15.94
C PRO A 87 3.71 1.99 -16.98
N SER A 88 3.45 1.68 -18.26
CA SER A 88 4.30 2.02 -19.42
C SER A 88 3.79 3.24 -20.20
N GLY A 89 2.74 3.89 -19.70
CA GLY A 89 2.05 5.00 -20.35
C GLY A 89 2.71 6.37 -20.13
N PRO A 90 2.14 7.41 -20.78
CA PRO A 90 2.61 8.80 -20.70
C PRO A 90 2.74 9.35 -19.28
N MET A 91 1.78 9.05 -18.39
CA MET A 91 1.85 9.55 -17.01
C MET A 91 3.08 9.00 -16.27
N MET A 92 3.39 7.71 -16.43
CA MET A 92 4.58 7.14 -15.82
C MET A 92 5.86 7.62 -16.48
N LYS A 93 5.87 7.87 -17.80
CA LYS A 93 6.98 8.54 -18.49
C LYS A 93 7.31 9.89 -17.84
N LEU A 94 6.29 10.70 -17.58
CA LEU A 94 6.43 11.98 -16.88
C LEU A 94 7.01 11.78 -15.47
N VAL A 95 6.51 10.82 -14.69
CA VAL A 95 7.06 10.50 -13.37
C VAL A 95 8.55 10.15 -13.44
N TYR A 96 8.96 9.31 -14.38
CA TYR A 96 10.37 8.94 -14.54
C TYR A 96 11.25 10.12 -14.98
N LYS A 97 10.78 10.97 -15.90
CA LYS A 97 11.49 12.20 -16.29
C LYS A 97 11.73 13.13 -15.10
N LEU A 98 10.72 13.32 -14.25
CA LEU A 98 10.81 14.19 -13.08
C LEU A 98 11.65 13.58 -11.96
N GLN A 99 11.60 12.26 -11.82
CA GLN A 99 12.40 11.53 -10.84
C GLN A 99 13.90 11.62 -11.15
N ALA A 100 14.29 11.57 -12.44
CA ALA A 100 15.69 11.65 -12.85
C ALA A 100 16.37 12.98 -12.44
N GLU A 101 15.60 14.06 -12.36
CA GLU A 101 16.06 15.40 -11.96
C GLU A 101 15.87 15.70 -10.46
N GLU A 102 15.45 14.70 -9.67
CA GLU A 102 15.23 14.80 -8.22
C GLU A 102 14.29 15.93 -7.77
N TYR A 103 13.30 16.28 -8.60
CA TYR A 103 12.31 17.30 -8.25
C TYR A 103 11.55 16.94 -6.97
N LYS A 104 11.21 17.98 -6.22
CA LYS A 104 10.61 17.92 -4.89
C LYS A 104 9.21 18.53 -4.93
N TYR A 105 8.24 17.84 -4.32
CA TYR A 105 6.85 18.28 -4.30
C TYR A 105 6.29 18.34 -2.89
N GLU A 106 5.53 19.39 -2.59
CA GLU A 106 4.94 19.64 -1.28
C GLU A 106 3.60 18.90 -1.11
N ILE A 107 3.41 18.25 0.05
CA ILE A 107 2.17 17.59 0.45
C ILE A 107 1.68 18.21 1.76
N PRO A 108 0.42 18.71 1.81
CA PRO A 108 -0.16 19.17 3.05
C PRO A 108 -0.35 18.03 4.05
N VAL A 109 0.07 18.24 5.30
CA VAL A 109 0.03 17.24 6.38
C VAL A 109 -1.37 16.70 6.67
N ASN A 110 -2.41 17.51 6.37
CA ASN A 110 -3.80 17.12 6.57
C ASN A 110 -4.24 15.90 5.75
N TYR A 111 -3.50 15.57 4.69
CA TYR A 111 -3.81 14.47 3.78
C TYR A 111 -2.95 13.22 4.01
N LEU A 112 -2.10 13.23 5.04
CA LEU A 112 -1.32 12.07 5.43
C LEU A 112 -2.15 11.14 6.32
N PRO A 113 -1.84 9.82 6.33
CA PRO A 113 -2.51 8.88 7.23
C PRO A 113 -2.46 9.35 8.69
N GLY A 114 -3.54 9.10 9.44
CA GLY A 114 -3.77 9.60 10.80
C GLY A 114 -2.55 9.52 11.75
N PRO A 115 -1.90 8.36 11.94
CA PRO A 115 -0.74 8.24 12.81
C PRO A 115 0.48 9.03 12.32
N ILE A 116 0.69 9.17 11.01
CA ILE A 116 1.76 10.01 10.45
C ILE A 116 1.45 11.48 10.72
N LYS A 117 0.21 11.91 10.45
CA LYS A 117 -0.28 13.27 10.75
C LYS A 117 -0.10 13.61 12.23
N ALA A 118 -0.49 12.72 13.13
CA ALA A 118 -0.34 12.89 14.57
C ALA A 118 1.14 12.94 14.99
N SER A 119 1.99 12.06 14.45
CA SER A 119 3.43 12.09 14.73
C SER A 119 4.04 13.45 14.39
N ILE A 120 3.71 13.98 13.21
CA ILE A 120 4.21 15.29 12.75
C ILE A 120 3.70 16.42 13.64
N GLN A 121 2.43 16.38 14.03
CA GLN A 121 1.83 17.36 14.93
C GLN A 121 2.47 17.34 16.33
N GLU A 122 2.89 16.17 16.81
CA GLU A 122 3.60 15.98 18.08
C GLU A 122 5.11 16.21 17.98
N GLY A 123 5.64 16.55 16.79
CA GLY A 123 7.07 16.76 16.56
C GLY A 123 7.91 15.48 16.60
N VAL A 124 7.27 14.31 16.49
CA VAL A 124 7.92 13.00 16.43
C VAL A 124 8.14 12.63 14.96
N LEU A 125 9.39 12.29 14.60
CA LEU A 125 9.70 11.82 13.25
C LEU A 125 9.03 10.45 13.04
N PRO A 126 8.16 10.28 12.02
CA PRO A 126 7.62 8.97 11.71
C PRO A 126 8.77 8.06 11.24
N ASP A 127 9.05 6.96 11.96
CA ASP A 127 9.92 5.87 11.47
C ASP A 127 9.17 5.07 10.40
N CYS A 128 9.02 5.70 9.24
CA CYS A 128 8.52 5.14 8.00
C CYS A 128 9.55 5.42 6.89
N PRO A 129 9.99 4.39 6.14
CA PRO A 129 11.02 4.54 5.10
C PRO A 129 10.74 5.63 4.07
N LEU A 130 9.46 5.94 3.79
CA LEU A 130 9.05 6.99 2.86
C LEU A 130 9.49 8.39 3.33
N PHE A 131 9.61 8.60 4.64
CA PHE A 131 9.86 9.91 5.25
C PHE A 131 11.29 10.05 5.81
N HIS A 132 12.05 8.95 5.86
CA HIS A 132 13.29 8.84 6.64
C HIS A 132 14.48 9.70 6.21
N ASN A 133 14.40 10.47 5.12
CA ASN A 133 15.47 11.34 4.64
C ASN A 133 14.98 12.61 3.92
N LYS A 134 13.67 12.91 3.97
CA LYS A 134 13.05 13.99 3.16
C LYS A 134 12.27 15.03 3.97
N LEU A 135 12.28 14.92 5.29
CA LEU A 135 11.61 15.86 6.19
C LEU A 135 12.57 17.00 6.55
N HIS A 136 12.57 18.05 5.73
CA HIS A 136 12.93 19.37 6.25
C HIS A 136 11.67 19.89 6.93
N PHE A 137 11.69 20.09 8.25
CA PHE A 137 10.64 20.82 8.94
C PHE A 137 10.91 22.32 8.80
N PRO A 138 10.24 23.08 7.92
CA PRO A 138 10.06 24.50 8.19
C PRO A 138 9.08 24.63 9.36
N LEU A 139 9.10 25.76 10.06
CA LEU A 139 8.12 26.14 11.10
C LEU A 139 6.64 26.15 10.61
N SER A 140 6.33 25.66 9.40
CA SER A 140 5.03 25.72 8.74
C SER A 140 4.48 24.38 8.23
N GLY A 141 5.04 23.21 8.60
CA GLY A 141 4.34 21.92 8.46
C GLY A 141 4.12 21.40 7.03
N VAL A 142 5.13 21.50 6.15
CA VAL A 142 5.05 21.04 4.75
C VAL A 142 6.04 19.89 4.52
N LEU A 143 5.60 18.79 3.90
CA LEU A 143 6.45 17.62 3.62
C LEU A 143 6.71 17.43 2.13
N THR A 144 7.86 16.84 1.79
CA THR A 144 8.28 16.62 0.41
C THR A 144 8.23 15.14 0.01
N LEU A 145 7.35 14.74 -0.92
CA LEU A 145 7.18 13.34 -1.35
C LEU A 145 6.86 13.23 -2.85
N ASN A 146 7.11 12.05 -3.45
CA ASN A 146 6.76 11.76 -4.84
C ASN A 146 5.22 11.75 -5.01
N LEU A 147 4.71 12.81 -5.66
CA LEU A 147 3.31 13.21 -5.64
C LEU A 147 2.34 12.27 -6.39
N ALA A 148 2.80 11.60 -7.47
CA ALA A 148 1.90 10.91 -8.39
C ALA A 148 1.11 9.77 -7.75
N LEU A 149 1.77 8.93 -6.95
CA LEU A 149 1.14 7.72 -6.41
C LEU A 149 0.33 8.00 -5.14
N MET A 150 0.72 8.99 -4.31
CA MET A 150 -0.03 9.33 -3.09
C MET A 150 -1.46 9.83 -3.39
N GLN A 151 -1.66 10.61 -4.46
CA GLN A 151 -2.97 11.12 -4.84
C GLN A 151 -3.82 10.10 -5.60
N VAL A 152 -3.20 9.18 -6.36
CA VAL A 152 -3.88 8.00 -6.93
C VAL A 152 -4.66 7.25 -5.85
N LEU A 153 -4.11 7.18 -4.63
CA LEU A 153 -4.48 6.20 -3.62
C LEU A 153 -5.37 6.77 -2.49
N ASN A 154 -5.63 8.08 -2.49
CA ASN A 154 -6.46 8.71 -1.47
C ASN A 154 -7.93 8.65 -1.89
N PHE A 155 -8.79 8.14 -1.00
CA PHE A 155 -10.22 7.93 -1.28
C PHE A 155 -11.05 9.18 -0.90
N PRO A 156 -11.66 9.92 -1.85
CA PRO A 156 -12.66 10.93 -1.51
C PRO A 156 -13.96 10.24 -1.10
N GLN A 157 -14.56 10.66 0.02
CA GLN A 157 -15.86 10.18 0.47
C GLN A 157 -16.96 10.60 -0.53
N GLY A 158 -17.63 9.65 -1.19
CA GLY A 158 -18.81 9.95 -2.00
C GLY A 158 -19.13 8.97 -3.15
N GLN A 159 -20.42 8.61 -3.21
CA GLN A 159 -21.21 7.84 -4.20
C GLN A 159 -20.94 6.33 -4.36
N HIS A 160 -22.01 5.56 -4.17
CA HIS A 160 -22.06 4.10 -4.19
C HIS A 160 -22.19 3.55 -5.62
N GLY A 161 -21.20 2.75 -6.01
CA GLY A 161 -21.24 1.89 -7.19
C GLY A 161 -20.21 0.76 -7.05
N SER A 162 -20.42 -0.17 -6.12
CA SER A 162 -19.51 -1.31 -5.85
C SER A 162 -19.47 -2.25 -7.06
N THR A 163 -18.58 -1.96 -8.01
CA THR A 163 -18.15 -2.91 -9.03
C THR A 163 -16.63 -2.89 -9.11
N THR A 164 -16.01 -4.07 -9.08
CA THR A 164 -14.55 -4.25 -9.21
C THR A 164 -14.03 -3.96 -10.63
N ASP A 165 -14.90 -3.49 -11.52
CA ASP A 165 -14.66 -3.35 -12.96
C ASP A 165 -14.43 -1.88 -13.36
N ASN A 166 -14.30 -0.98 -12.37
CA ASN A 166 -13.95 0.42 -12.61
C ASN A 166 -12.46 0.60 -12.92
N ALA A 167 -12.13 1.68 -13.64
CA ALA A 167 -10.77 1.96 -14.11
C ALA A 167 -9.77 2.05 -12.96
N TYR A 168 -10.16 2.63 -11.81
CA TYR A 168 -9.29 2.69 -10.64
C TYR A 168 -8.86 1.30 -10.16
N PHE A 169 -9.81 0.38 -9.99
CA PHE A 169 -9.54 -1.01 -9.57
C PHE A 169 -8.63 -1.73 -10.57
N VAL A 170 -8.92 -1.59 -11.86
CA VAL A 170 -8.14 -2.23 -12.92
C VAL A 170 -6.73 -1.66 -12.97
N LEU A 171 -6.55 -0.34 -12.83
CA LEU A 171 -5.23 0.27 -12.76
C LEU A 171 -4.43 -0.25 -11.57
N VAL A 172 -5.01 -0.34 -10.37
CA VAL A 172 -4.31 -0.92 -9.22
C VAL A 172 -3.84 -2.35 -9.51
N ASP A 173 -4.69 -3.20 -10.09
CA ASP A 173 -4.32 -4.56 -10.49
C ASP A 173 -3.18 -4.56 -11.54
N THR A 174 -3.25 -3.69 -12.54
CA THR A 174 -2.21 -3.53 -13.57
C THR A 174 -0.86 -3.10 -12.96
N TYR A 175 -0.86 -2.13 -12.04
CA TYR A 175 0.37 -1.69 -11.35
C TYR A 175 0.94 -2.80 -10.47
N LEU A 176 0.09 -3.54 -9.73
CA LEU A 176 0.52 -4.69 -8.95
C LEU A 176 1.18 -5.75 -9.83
N LYS A 177 0.57 -6.10 -10.98
CA LYS A 177 1.16 -7.06 -11.93
C LYS A 177 2.47 -6.57 -12.55
N TYR A 178 2.57 -5.28 -12.85
CA TYR A 178 3.76 -4.69 -13.46
C TYR A 178 4.95 -4.65 -12.49
N PHE A 179 4.74 -4.13 -11.27
CA PHE A 179 5.80 -3.93 -10.30
C PHE A 179 6.05 -5.14 -9.39
N LEU A 180 5.08 -6.03 -9.22
CA LEU A 180 5.18 -7.26 -8.42
C LEU A 180 4.82 -8.47 -9.29
N PRO A 181 5.63 -8.80 -10.31
CA PRO A 181 5.28 -9.82 -11.28
C PRO A 181 5.26 -11.22 -10.64
N THR A 182 4.14 -11.92 -10.83
CA THR A 182 4.00 -13.34 -10.48
C THR A 182 4.71 -14.25 -11.49
N GLU A 183 5.04 -13.75 -12.67
CA GLU A 183 5.78 -14.48 -13.71
C GLU A 183 6.89 -13.57 -14.27
N GLY A 184 8.09 -14.11 -14.43
CA GLY A 184 9.24 -13.33 -14.93
C GLY A 184 9.88 -12.40 -13.90
N SER A 185 10.67 -11.46 -14.39
CA SER A 185 11.32 -10.39 -13.63
C SER A 185 10.53 -9.08 -13.74
N VAL A 186 10.86 -8.11 -12.88
CA VAL A 186 10.31 -6.76 -12.99
C VAL A 186 10.74 -6.15 -14.33
N PRO A 187 9.84 -5.58 -15.14
CA PRO A 187 10.22 -4.98 -16.40
C PRO A 187 11.24 -3.84 -16.19
N PRO A 188 12.27 -3.70 -17.05
CA PRO A 188 13.19 -2.57 -16.97
C PRO A 188 12.43 -1.25 -17.14
N SER A 189 13.03 -0.14 -16.72
CA SER A 189 12.42 1.18 -16.98
C SER A 189 12.25 1.36 -18.49
N PRO A 190 11.01 1.58 -19.01
CA PRO A 190 10.79 1.72 -20.45
C PRO A 190 11.39 3.02 -21.01
N PHE A 191 11.91 3.91 -20.16
CA PHE A 191 12.37 5.25 -20.52
C PHE A 191 13.84 5.52 -20.15
N SER A 192 14.67 4.47 -20.09
CA SER A 192 16.12 4.62 -19.95
C SER A 192 16.73 5.30 -21.19
N ASP A 193 16.89 6.62 -21.14
CA ASP A 193 17.67 7.34 -22.15
C ASP A 193 19.13 6.87 -22.12
N SER A 194 19.69 6.63 -23.31
CA SER A 194 21.10 6.25 -23.52
C SER A 194 22.10 7.40 -23.24
N ARG A 195 21.72 8.42 -22.47
CA ARG A 195 22.59 9.53 -22.08
C ARG A 195 23.14 9.29 -20.68
N GLY A 196 24.46 9.20 -20.60
CA GLY A 196 25.20 8.61 -19.50
C GLY A 196 25.17 9.35 -18.17
N SER A 197 25.54 8.59 -17.13
CA SER A 197 26.21 9.01 -15.90
C SER A 197 25.62 10.22 -15.19
N VAL A 198 24.65 9.97 -14.30
CA VAL A 198 24.31 10.89 -13.21
C VAL A 198 25.39 10.78 -12.12
N THR A 199 26.18 11.83 -11.91
CA THR A 199 27.14 11.95 -10.81
C THR A 199 26.45 11.85 -9.45
N ALA A 200 27.02 11.07 -8.53
CA ALA A 200 26.53 10.90 -7.17
C ALA A 200 26.49 12.23 -6.39
N PRO A 201 25.49 12.47 -5.52
CA PRO A 201 25.46 13.65 -4.66
C PRO A 201 26.57 13.57 -3.59
N SER A 202 27.24 14.71 -3.35
CA SER A 202 28.23 14.84 -2.28
C SER A 202 27.62 14.54 -0.90
N PRO A 203 28.35 13.86 0.00
CA PRO A 203 27.87 13.57 1.35
C PRO A 203 27.66 14.88 2.11
N ARG A 204 26.40 15.19 2.47
CA ARG A 204 26.09 16.31 3.37
C ARG A 204 26.27 15.87 4.82
N SER A 205 26.88 16.74 5.61
CA SER A 205 27.04 16.65 7.06
C SER A 205 25.68 16.58 7.78
N PRO A 206 25.54 15.80 8.86
CA PRO A 206 24.30 15.71 9.61
C PRO A 206 24.04 17.05 10.33
N SER A 207 22.97 17.76 9.96
CA SER A 207 22.48 18.90 10.71
C SER A 207 21.32 18.47 11.61
N VAL A 208 21.49 18.73 12.91
CA VAL A 208 20.54 18.65 14.03
C VAL A 208 20.26 17.24 14.57
N SER A 209 20.74 17.02 15.80
CA SER A 209 20.51 15.83 16.61
C SER A 209 19.05 15.81 17.10
N PHE A 210 18.21 14.96 16.51
CA PHE A 210 16.95 14.55 17.09
C PHE A 210 17.16 13.29 17.92
N ALA A 211 16.51 13.19 19.08
CA ALA A 211 16.55 12.02 19.95
C ALA A 211 15.71 10.88 19.32
N GLY A 212 16.27 10.18 18.35
CA GLY A 212 15.70 8.95 17.80
C GLY A 212 16.17 7.74 18.61
N TYR A 213 15.30 7.18 19.45
CA TYR A 213 15.50 5.84 20.01
C TYR A 213 14.98 4.81 18.99
N GLY A 214 15.81 4.39 18.04
CA GLY A 214 15.39 3.43 17.01
C GLY A 214 16.57 2.74 16.33
N VAL A 215 16.71 1.44 16.58
CA VAL A 215 17.67 0.55 15.93
C VAL A 215 17.25 0.34 14.47
N HIS A 216 18.22 0.53 13.57
CA HIS A 216 18.24 0.25 12.12
C HIS A 216 17.07 -0.58 11.54
N SER A 217 16.13 0.06 10.84
CA SER A 217 15.26 -0.61 9.85
C SER A 217 16.08 -0.93 8.59
N PRO A 218 16.38 -2.20 8.25
CA PRO A 218 17.20 -2.52 7.10
C PRO A 218 16.28 -2.63 5.88
N SER A 219 16.07 -1.54 5.12
CA SER A 219 15.65 -1.72 3.71
C SER A 219 16.62 -2.74 3.10
N LEU A 220 16.11 -3.72 2.35
CA LEU A 220 16.94 -4.80 1.77
C LEU A 220 18.14 -4.22 0.99
N LEU A 221 18.00 -2.98 0.55
CA LEU A 221 18.93 -2.25 -0.29
C LEU A 221 19.66 -1.10 0.43
N LYS A 222 19.38 -0.86 1.73
CA LYS A 222 19.79 0.37 2.45
C LYS A 222 21.30 0.57 2.57
N HIS A 223 22.12 -0.46 2.40
CA HIS A 223 23.58 -0.32 2.42
C HIS A 223 24.25 -0.46 1.04
N HIS A 224 23.60 -1.05 0.03
CA HIS A 224 24.27 -1.35 -1.23
C HIS A 224 23.95 -0.35 -2.36
N ILE A 225 22.74 0.22 -2.40
CA ILE A 225 22.33 1.08 -3.53
C ILE A 225 22.62 2.57 -3.29
N PHE A 226 22.45 3.08 -2.06
CA PHE A 226 22.60 4.51 -1.79
C PHE A 226 24.04 5.04 -1.97
N HIS A 227 25.04 4.16 -1.97
CA HIS A 227 26.46 4.52 -2.09
C HIS A 227 27.17 3.96 -3.32
N GLN A 228 26.49 3.20 -4.18
CA GLN A 228 27.10 2.79 -5.44
C GLN A 228 27.07 3.96 -6.43
N PRO A 229 28.21 4.38 -7.00
CA PRO A 229 28.19 5.28 -8.15
C PRO A 229 27.29 4.65 -9.22
N SER A 230 26.38 5.44 -9.78
CA SER A 230 25.34 5.04 -10.76
C SER A 230 25.84 4.20 -11.94
N VAL A 231 27.15 4.22 -12.19
CA VAL A 231 27.84 3.44 -13.22
C VAL A 231 27.92 1.93 -12.90
N ASN A 232 27.73 1.50 -11.63
CA ASN A 232 27.91 0.12 -11.18
C ASN A 232 26.69 -0.50 -10.45
N ALA A 233 25.51 0.15 -10.47
CA ALA A 233 24.31 -0.42 -9.84
C ALA A 233 23.77 -1.58 -10.69
N ASP A 234 23.54 -2.74 -10.06
CA ASP A 234 22.87 -3.88 -10.70
C ASP A 234 21.46 -3.45 -11.16
N PRO A 235 21.12 -3.53 -12.46
CA PRO A 235 19.79 -3.20 -12.98
C PRO A 235 18.64 -3.88 -12.21
N ALA A 236 18.86 -5.10 -11.73
CA ALA A 236 17.88 -5.84 -10.93
C ALA A 236 17.62 -5.18 -9.56
N ALA A 237 18.62 -4.50 -9.00
CA ALA A 237 18.50 -3.82 -7.71
C ALA A 237 17.64 -2.55 -7.82
N GLN A 238 17.77 -1.81 -8.93
CA GLN A 238 16.93 -0.63 -9.22
C GLN A 238 15.48 -1.04 -9.50
N GLU A 239 15.28 -2.16 -10.20
CA GLU A 239 13.98 -2.78 -10.41
C GLU A 239 13.28 -3.13 -9.10
N ILE A 240 13.97 -3.84 -8.21
CA ILE A 240 13.42 -4.25 -6.89
C ILE A 240 13.14 -3.03 -6.02
N TRP A 241 13.99 -2.01 -6.07
CA TRP A 241 13.75 -0.76 -5.34
C TRP A 241 12.44 -0.08 -5.77
N ARG A 242 12.10 -0.09 -7.08
CA ARG A 242 10.81 0.44 -7.57
C ARG A 242 9.64 -0.36 -7.02
N SER A 243 9.74 -1.68 -7.03
CA SER A 243 8.73 -2.59 -6.47
C SER A 243 8.53 -2.39 -4.96
N GLU A 244 9.63 -2.30 -4.20
CA GLU A 244 9.62 -2.04 -2.75
C GLU A 244 8.97 -0.68 -2.44
N THR A 245 9.34 0.36 -3.19
CA THR A 245 8.83 1.72 -2.99
C THR A 245 7.33 1.82 -3.27
N LEU A 246 6.86 1.23 -4.37
CA LEU A 246 5.44 1.21 -4.71
C LEU A 246 4.62 0.47 -3.65
N LEU A 247 5.09 -0.71 -3.24
CA LEU A 247 4.43 -1.50 -2.20
C LEU A 247 4.40 -0.75 -0.88
N GLN A 248 5.50 -0.11 -0.49
CA GLN A 248 5.55 0.70 0.72
C GLN A 248 4.47 1.79 0.69
N MET A 249 4.32 2.50 -0.44
CA MET A 249 3.25 3.51 -0.55
C MET A 249 1.86 2.91 -0.42
N PHE A 250 1.57 1.80 -1.11
CA PHE A 250 0.26 1.14 -1.04
C PHE A 250 -0.08 0.73 0.39
N VAL A 251 0.89 0.13 1.09
CA VAL A 251 0.73 -0.32 2.47
C VAL A 251 0.57 0.86 3.43
N GLU A 252 1.38 1.91 3.28
CA GLU A 252 1.29 3.08 4.15
C GLU A 252 0.01 3.87 3.92
N ILE A 253 -0.50 3.94 2.70
CA ILE A 253 -1.72 4.71 2.43
C ILE A 253 -2.95 3.89 2.77
N TRP A 254 -2.97 2.59 2.53
CA TRP A 254 -4.18 1.79 2.70
C TRP A 254 -4.32 1.13 4.07
N LEU A 255 -3.23 0.84 4.79
CA LEU A 255 -3.28 0.08 6.04
C LEU A 255 -2.89 0.92 7.27
N HIS A 256 -2.24 2.08 7.08
CA HIS A 256 -1.63 2.84 8.16
C HIS A 256 -2.59 3.85 8.82
N HIS A 257 -3.71 3.35 9.35
CA HIS A 257 -4.74 4.21 9.95
C HIS A 257 -5.01 3.94 11.44
N TYR A 258 -4.08 3.30 12.13
CA TYR A 258 -4.16 3.05 13.58
C TYR A 258 -3.67 4.26 14.41
N SER A 259 -3.90 4.27 15.72
CA SER A 259 -3.54 5.41 16.57
C SER A 259 -2.02 5.63 16.64
N LEU A 260 -1.60 6.86 16.98
CA LEU A 260 -0.20 7.18 17.21
C LEU A 260 0.43 6.33 18.32
N GLU A 261 -0.31 6.08 19.39
CA GLU A 261 0.15 5.22 20.49
C GLU A 261 0.44 3.80 19.98
N MET A 262 -0.42 3.26 19.11
CA MET A 262 -0.18 1.97 18.47
C MET A 262 1.06 2.05 17.57
N TYR A 263 1.18 3.10 16.76
CA TYR A 263 2.34 3.31 15.90
C TYR A 263 3.67 3.30 16.65
N GLN A 264 3.77 4.04 17.75
CA GLN A 264 4.95 4.07 18.61
C GLN A 264 5.23 2.69 19.24
N LYS A 265 4.18 1.96 19.67
CA LYS A 265 4.32 0.59 20.19
C LYS A 265 4.83 -0.40 19.15
N LEU A 266 4.46 -0.26 17.88
CA LEU A 266 4.93 -1.12 16.79
C LEU A 266 6.40 -0.85 16.42
N GLN A 267 6.93 0.33 16.74
CA GLN A 267 8.31 0.72 16.48
C GLN A 267 9.28 0.39 17.63
N SER A 268 8.76 0.16 18.83
CA SER A 268 9.59 -0.21 19.98
C SER A 268 10.29 -1.56 19.75
N PRO A 269 11.61 -1.71 20.02
CA PRO A 269 12.34 -2.99 19.92
C PRO A 269 11.71 -4.16 20.71
N GLN A 270 10.81 -3.83 21.62
CA GLN A 270 10.03 -4.75 22.42
C GLN A 270 8.69 -5.11 21.76
N VAL A 271 8.55 -5.05 20.42
CA VAL A 271 7.30 -5.37 19.69
C VAL A 271 6.66 -6.68 20.18
N LYS A 272 7.47 -7.70 20.49
CA LYS A 272 6.97 -8.97 21.08
C LYS A 272 6.28 -8.76 22.44
N LEU A 273 6.84 -7.93 23.31
CA LEU A 273 6.29 -7.62 24.63
C LEU A 273 5.12 -6.63 24.55
N ALA A 274 5.16 -5.65 23.65
CA ALA A 274 4.04 -4.72 23.42
C ALA A 274 2.84 -5.42 22.79
N LEU A 275 3.06 -6.33 21.84
CA LEU A 275 2.02 -7.23 21.31
C LEU A 275 1.52 -8.19 22.37
N LEU A 276 2.38 -8.74 23.25
CA LEU A 276 1.94 -9.59 24.37
C LEU A 276 1.12 -8.80 25.41
N GLN A 277 1.54 -7.60 25.77
CA GLN A 277 0.80 -6.71 26.68
C GLN A 277 -0.54 -6.28 26.07
N TYR A 278 -0.58 -6.01 24.76
CA TYR A 278 -1.82 -5.75 24.02
C TYR A 278 -2.71 -7.00 23.91
N ARG A 279 -2.13 -8.19 23.71
CA ARG A 279 -2.83 -9.49 23.76
C ARG A 279 -3.47 -9.73 25.13
N LEU A 280 -2.83 -9.27 26.21
CA LEU A 280 -3.28 -9.46 27.59
C LEU A 280 -4.30 -8.39 28.03
N SER A 281 -4.11 -7.11 27.68
CA SER A 281 -4.92 -5.99 28.17
C SER A 281 -6.35 -5.92 27.60
N MET A 282 -6.61 -6.57 26.47
CA MET A 282 -7.95 -6.64 25.85
C MET A 282 -8.81 -7.78 26.38
N SER A 283 -8.27 -8.65 27.24
CA SER A 283 -9.04 -9.70 27.95
C SER A 283 -9.96 -9.14 29.04
N SER A 284 -9.80 -7.85 29.39
CA SER A 284 -10.38 -7.24 30.60
C SER A 284 -10.98 -5.85 30.37
N MET A 285 -11.63 -5.60 29.24
CA MET A 285 -12.48 -4.41 29.08
C MET A 285 -13.97 -4.80 29.05
N PRO A 286 -14.63 -4.96 30.22
CA PRO A 286 -16.07 -4.76 30.24
C PRO A 286 -16.33 -3.30 29.87
N CYS A 287 -17.41 -3.07 29.11
CA CYS A 287 -18.00 -1.78 28.78
C CYS A 287 -17.58 -0.67 29.77
N GLN A 288 -16.75 0.29 29.34
CA GLN A 288 -16.38 1.39 30.24
C GLN A 288 -17.64 2.20 30.59
N PRO A 289 -17.87 2.52 31.88
CA PRO A 289 -18.85 3.52 32.26
C PRO A 289 -18.34 4.90 31.84
N HIS A 290 -19.25 5.78 31.43
CA HIS A 290 -18.98 7.20 31.18
C HIS A 290 -18.17 7.82 32.33
N ALA A 291 -16.97 8.34 32.03
CA ALA A 291 -16.20 9.15 32.97
C ALA A 291 -16.77 10.60 33.02
N PRO A 292 -16.74 11.26 34.20
CA PRO A 292 -17.36 12.56 34.41
C PRO A 292 -16.57 13.70 33.74
N PRO A 293 -17.23 14.84 33.42
CA PRO A 293 -16.60 15.94 32.71
C PRO A 293 -15.80 16.79 33.71
N GLY A 294 -14.48 16.84 33.56
CA GLY A 294 -13.66 17.79 34.33
C GLY A 294 -12.21 17.39 34.54
N SER A 295 -11.38 17.48 33.49
CA SER A 295 -9.96 17.86 33.56
C SER A 295 -9.38 17.83 32.15
N GLY A 296 -9.14 19.01 31.60
CA GLY A 296 -8.64 19.18 30.25
C GLY A 296 -7.20 18.70 30.11
N THR A 297 -7.02 17.67 29.29
CA THR A 297 -5.83 17.53 28.44
C THR A 297 -6.38 17.58 27.02
N LEU A 298 -5.79 18.39 26.14
CA LEU A 298 -6.16 18.50 24.73
C LEU A 298 -5.96 17.14 24.03
N HIS A 299 -6.90 16.21 24.20
CA HIS A 299 -7.07 15.14 23.24
C HIS A 299 -7.55 15.80 21.96
N THR A 300 -6.60 16.08 21.07
CA THR A 300 -6.86 16.38 19.66
C THR A 300 -7.88 15.35 19.19
N TYR A 301 -9.10 15.80 18.87
CA TYR A 301 -10.13 14.95 18.29
C TYR A 301 -9.57 14.39 16.97
N GLN A 302 -9.00 13.20 17.03
CA GLN A 302 -8.61 12.46 15.84
C GLN A 302 -9.92 11.89 15.27
N GLU A 303 -10.35 12.38 14.11
CA GLU A 303 -11.51 11.81 13.43
C GLU A 303 -11.33 10.29 13.30
N PRO A 304 -12.30 9.48 13.74
CA PRO A 304 -12.17 8.04 13.69
C PRO A 304 -12.11 7.58 12.23
N PHE A 305 -10.99 6.94 11.88
CA PHE A 305 -10.81 6.35 10.56
C PHE A 305 -11.96 5.38 10.27
N SER A 306 -12.69 5.65 9.19
CA SER A 306 -13.84 4.86 8.76
C SER A 306 -13.61 4.38 7.32
N PRO A 307 -12.99 3.20 7.13
CA PRO A 307 -12.71 2.67 5.80
C PRO A 307 -14.01 2.44 5.02
N THR A 308 -13.99 2.73 3.71
CA THR A 308 -15.11 2.44 2.81
C THR A 308 -15.05 1.00 2.29
N GLU A 309 -16.17 0.49 1.77
CA GLU A 309 -16.20 -0.86 1.16
C GLU A 309 -15.17 -0.98 0.03
N GLU A 310 -15.07 0.03 -0.83
CA GLU A 310 -14.11 0.09 -1.94
C GLU A 310 -12.66 0.01 -1.44
N HIS A 311 -12.32 0.75 -0.38
CA HIS A 311 -11.01 0.69 0.26
C HIS A 311 -10.68 -0.73 0.71
N VAL A 312 -11.61 -1.39 1.41
CA VAL A 312 -11.43 -2.77 1.86
C VAL A 312 -11.25 -3.74 0.67
N LEU A 313 -11.96 -3.53 -0.44
CA LEU A 313 -11.82 -4.34 -1.64
C LEU A 313 -10.44 -4.13 -2.31
N VAL A 314 -9.88 -2.92 -2.29
CA VAL A 314 -8.53 -2.65 -2.82
C VAL A 314 -7.47 -3.30 -1.93
N VAL A 315 -7.64 -3.24 -0.61
CA VAL A 315 -6.80 -4.00 0.34
C VAL A 315 -6.89 -5.51 0.05
N ARG A 316 -8.09 -6.03 -0.27
CA ARG A 316 -8.25 -7.42 -0.67
C ARG A 316 -7.48 -7.76 -1.94
N LEU A 317 -7.53 -6.89 -2.95
CA LEU A 317 -6.78 -7.05 -4.19
C LEU A 317 -5.27 -7.14 -3.91
N LEU A 318 -4.73 -6.24 -3.09
CA LEU A 318 -3.34 -6.27 -2.64
C LEU A 318 -3.00 -7.59 -1.95
N VAL A 319 -3.82 -8.04 -0.98
CA VAL A 319 -3.61 -9.29 -0.25
C VAL A 319 -3.55 -10.49 -1.19
N LYS A 320 -4.52 -10.60 -2.10
CA LYS A 320 -4.56 -11.69 -3.10
C LYS A 320 -3.31 -11.68 -3.97
N HIS A 321 -2.92 -10.50 -4.46
CA HIS A 321 -1.76 -10.35 -5.33
C HIS A 321 -0.46 -10.70 -4.60
N LEU A 322 -0.29 -10.27 -3.35
CA LEU A 322 0.91 -10.57 -2.58
C LEU A 322 1.04 -12.05 -2.23
N HIS A 323 -0.06 -12.75 -1.98
CA HIS A 323 -0.01 -14.22 -1.86
C HIS A 323 0.43 -14.85 -3.18
N ALA A 324 -0.16 -14.46 -4.31
CA ALA A 324 0.25 -14.98 -5.62
C ALA A 324 1.73 -14.66 -5.93
N PHE A 325 2.18 -13.45 -5.60
CA PHE A 325 3.55 -12.99 -5.80
C PHE A 325 4.53 -13.77 -4.93
N SER A 326 4.26 -13.94 -3.63
CA SER A 326 5.10 -14.74 -2.73
C SER A 326 5.12 -16.21 -3.14
N ASN A 327 3.99 -16.76 -3.58
CA ASN A 327 3.87 -18.16 -4.01
C ASN A 327 4.42 -18.44 -5.41
N SER A 328 4.76 -17.40 -6.18
CA SER A 328 5.37 -17.57 -7.50
C SER A 328 6.85 -17.97 -7.44
N LEU A 329 7.41 -18.08 -6.24
CA LEU A 329 8.73 -18.65 -6.01
C LEU A 329 8.75 -20.08 -6.57
N LYS A 330 9.48 -20.27 -7.67
CA LYS A 330 9.71 -21.60 -8.22
C LYS A 330 10.59 -22.35 -7.23
N PRO A 331 10.21 -23.57 -6.79
CA PRO A 331 11.16 -24.44 -6.11
C PRO A 331 12.37 -24.59 -7.04
N GLU A 332 13.58 -24.37 -6.52
CA GLU A 332 14.82 -24.63 -7.26
C GLU A 332 14.66 -25.94 -8.03
N GLN A 333 14.97 -25.93 -9.32
CA GLN A 333 15.04 -27.15 -10.10
C GLN A 333 16.01 -28.10 -9.40
N LEU A 334 15.47 -29.03 -8.63
CA LEU A 334 16.15 -30.10 -7.88
C LEU A 334 16.85 -31.12 -8.80
N SER A 335 17.31 -30.69 -9.98
CA SER A 335 17.95 -31.53 -10.98
C SER A 335 18.94 -30.75 -11.84
N SER A 336 19.92 -30.11 -11.21
CA SER A 336 21.24 -29.97 -11.83
C SER A 336 22.30 -30.28 -10.78
N SER A 337 23.09 -31.29 -11.09
CA SER A 337 24.12 -31.99 -10.31
C SER A 337 24.87 -31.20 -9.21
N PRO A 338 25.34 -31.88 -8.14
CA PRO A 338 26.12 -31.26 -7.08
C PRO A 338 27.54 -30.99 -7.59
N SER A 339 27.76 -29.84 -8.23
CA SER A 339 29.11 -29.29 -8.35
C SER A 339 29.42 -28.48 -7.09
N ALA A 340 30.42 -28.93 -6.35
CA ALA A 340 30.94 -28.28 -5.16
C ALA A 340 31.32 -26.82 -5.45
N HIS A 341 30.93 -25.92 -4.54
CA HIS A 341 31.33 -24.51 -4.47
C HIS A 341 30.73 -23.54 -5.51
N SER A 342 29.40 -23.42 -5.51
CA SER A 342 28.75 -22.15 -5.83
C SER A 342 27.73 -21.87 -4.75
N HIS A 343 27.97 -20.85 -3.91
CA HIS A 343 26.88 -20.26 -3.13
C HIS A 343 25.79 -19.90 -4.13
N ALA A 344 24.68 -20.63 -4.13
CA ALA A 344 23.51 -20.26 -4.92
C ALA A 344 23.05 -18.91 -4.37
N HIS A 345 23.48 -17.83 -5.01
CA HIS A 345 23.03 -16.49 -4.68
C HIS A 345 21.56 -16.44 -5.05
N THR A 346 20.69 -16.67 -4.06
CA THR A 346 19.24 -16.45 -4.19
C THR A 346 19.04 -15.06 -4.78
N SER A 347 18.28 -14.96 -5.87
CA SER A 347 18.12 -13.67 -6.54
C SER A 347 17.50 -12.66 -5.56
N PRO A 348 17.90 -11.37 -5.58
CA PRO A 348 17.32 -10.38 -4.67
C PRO A 348 15.78 -10.27 -4.78
N LEU A 349 15.21 -10.60 -5.95
CA LEU A 349 13.76 -10.68 -6.17
C LEU A 349 13.11 -11.87 -5.44
N GLU A 350 13.78 -13.03 -5.38
CA GLU A 350 13.29 -14.19 -4.64
C GLU A 350 13.29 -13.93 -3.13
N GLU A 351 14.32 -13.28 -2.60
CA GLU A 351 14.35 -12.87 -1.20
C GLU A 351 13.23 -11.85 -0.91
N PHE A 352 13.02 -10.89 -1.81
CA PHE A 352 11.91 -9.95 -1.69
C PHE A 352 10.55 -10.67 -1.65
N LYS A 353 10.29 -11.61 -2.58
CA LYS A 353 9.07 -12.44 -2.60
C LYS A 353 8.85 -13.23 -1.30
N ARG A 354 9.93 -13.70 -0.66
CA ARG A 354 9.87 -14.47 0.59
C ARG A 354 9.41 -13.61 1.77
N VAL A 355 9.94 -12.39 1.89
CA VAL A 355 9.69 -11.53 3.07
C VAL A 355 8.51 -10.57 2.88
N VAL A 356 8.01 -10.37 1.66
CA VAL A 356 7.05 -9.31 1.31
C VAL A 356 5.80 -9.28 2.19
N VAL A 357 5.17 -10.44 2.45
CA VAL A 357 3.94 -10.52 3.24
C VAL A 357 4.22 -10.23 4.71
N GLN A 358 5.21 -10.92 5.29
CA GLN A 358 5.57 -10.81 6.69
C GLN A 358 6.04 -9.39 7.04
N ARG A 359 6.90 -8.82 6.19
CA ARG A 359 7.57 -7.55 6.45
C ARG A 359 6.69 -6.32 6.19
N PHE A 360 5.89 -6.32 5.13
CA PHE A 360 5.14 -5.13 4.73
C PHE A 360 3.68 -5.17 5.20
N VAL A 361 3.03 -6.34 5.18
CA VAL A 361 1.57 -6.40 5.25
C VAL A 361 1.04 -7.00 6.54
N GLN A 362 1.62 -8.09 7.04
CA GLN A 362 1.07 -8.92 8.12
C GLN A 362 0.56 -8.11 9.32
N GLN A 363 1.44 -7.32 9.94
CA GLN A 363 1.12 -6.58 11.17
C GLN A 363 0.10 -5.46 10.92
N LYS A 364 0.28 -4.68 9.85
CA LYS A 364 -0.59 -3.55 9.52
C LYS A 364 -1.99 -4.02 9.10
N LEU A 365 -2.06 -5.12 8.36
CA LEU A 365 -3.32 -5.75 7.97
C LEU A 365 -4.06 -6.30 9.19
N TYR A 366 -3.38 -6.90 10.16
CA TYR A 366 -4.01 -7.40 11.38
C TYR A 366 -4.74 -6.27 12.10
N LEU A 367 -4.05 -5.13 12.31
CA LEU A 367 -4.63 -3.96 12.96
C LEU A 367 -5.78 -3.35 12.16
N PHE A 368 -5.63 -3.24 10.84
CA PHE A 368 -6.69 -2.78 9.95
C PHE A 368 -7.95 -3.66 10.05
N LEU A 369 -7.79 -4.99 9.97
CA LEU A 369 -8.90 -5.94 10.10
C LEU A 369 -9.50 -5.89 11.50
N GLN A 370 -8.68 -5.85 12.56
CA GLN A 370 -9.17 -5.76 13.93
C GLN A 370 -10.04 -4.49 14.14
N HIS A 371 -9.59 -3.35 13.60
CA HIS A 371 -10.37 -2.11 13.61
C HIS A 371 -11.72 -2.28 12.89
N CYS A 372 -11.71 -2.86 11.70
CA CYS A 372 -12.93 -3.12 10.92
C CYS A 372 -13.88 -4.06 11.68
N PHE A 373 -13.38 -5.14 12.30
CA PHE A 373 -14.21 -6.05 13.09
C PHE A 373 -14.85 -5.35 14.30
N GLY A 374 -14.15 -4.42 14.93
CA GLY A 374 -14.67 -3.64 16.06
C GLY A 374 -15.74 -2.62 15.68
N HIS A 375 -15.58 -1.93 14.54
CA HIS A 375 -16.32 -0.70 14.25
C HIS A 375 -17.24 -0.77 13.02
N TRP A 376 -17.09 -1.77 12.16
CA TRP A 376 -17.91 -1.87 10.94
C TRP A 376 -19.39 -2.14 11.29
N PRO A 377 -20.37 -1.55 10.58
CA PRO A 377 -21.79 -1.81 10.79
C PRO A 377 -22.16 -3.30 10.76
N LEU A 378 -23.21 -3.69 11.50
CA LEU A 378 -23.74 -5.07 11.55
C LEU A 378 -24.65 -5.39 10.35
N ASP A 379 -24.27 -4.94 9.17
CA ASP A 379 -25.01 -5.17 7.92
C ASP A 379 -24.20 -5.99 6.91
N ALA A 380 -24.80 -6.24 5.74
CA ALA A 380 -24.22 -7.08 4.70
C ALA A 380 -22.94 -6.50 4.06
N SER A 381 -22.63 -5.21 4.24
CA SER A 381 -21.40 -4.59 3.72
C SER A 381 -20.14 -5.14 4.42
N PHE A 382 -20.28 -5.68 5.64
CA PHE A 382 -19.18 -6.36 6.35
C PHE A 382 -18.61 -7.54 5.55
N ARG A 383 -19.36 -8.04 4.56
CA ARG A 383 -18.88 -9.06 3.61
C ARG A 383 -17.54 -8.69 2.98
N ALA A 384 -17.29 -7.41 2.66
CA ALA A 384 -16.01 -6.99 2.10
C ALA A 384 -14.86 -7.26 3.08
N VAL A 385 -15.00 -6.84 4.34
CA VAL A 385 -14.01 -7.06 5.41
C VAL A 385 -13.78 -8.54 5.65
N LEU A 386 -14.87 -9.31 5.76
CA LEU A 386 -14.82 -10.74 5.96
C LEU A 386 -14.04 -11.43 4.85
N GLU A 387 -14.38 -11.11 3.61
CA GLU A 387 -13.77 -11.74 2.45
C GLU A 387 -12.31 -11.31 2.26
N THR A 388 -11.92 -10.13 2.72
CA THR A 388 -10.51 -9.70 2.84
C THR A 388 -9.75 -10.56 3.84
N TRP A 389 -10.29 -10.73 5.05
CA TRP A 389 -9.70 -11.61 6.07
C TRP A 389 -9.58 -13.06 5.58
N LEU A 390 -10.65 -13.62 5.01
CA LEU A 390 -10.64 -14.98 4.45
C LEU A 390 -9.69 -15.13 3.26
N SER A 391 -9.40 -14.05 2.54
CA SER A 391 -8.39 -14.07 1.47
C SER A 391 -6.98 -14.15 2.04
N TYR A 392 -6.72 -13.54 3.20
CA TYR A 392 -5.42 -13.56 3.86
C TYR A 392 -5.10 -14.91 4.52
N ILE A 393 -6.07 -15.49 5.23
CA ILE A 393 -5.86 -16.73 5.99
C ILE A 393 -5.87 -18.01 5.12
N GLN A 394 -5.90 -17.87 3.79
CA GLN A 394 -5.90 -19.00 2.85
C GLN A 394 -4.89 -18.78 1.71
N PRO A 395 -3.59 -18.62 2.02
CA PRO A 395 -2.57 -18.38 1.00
C PRO A 395 -2.45 -19.50 -0.04
N TRP A 396 -2.81 -20.74 0.31
CA TRP A 396 -2.82 -21.90 -0.60
C TRP A 396 -3.75 -21.75 -1.79
N ARG A 397 -4.74 -20.87 -1.73
CA ARG A 397 -5.66 -20.57 -2.84
C ARG A 397 -5.00 -19.78 -3.97
N TYR A 398 -3.80 -19.26 -3.76
CA TYR A 398 -3.06 -18.41 -4.71
C TYR A 398 -1.73 -19.06 -5.10
N THR A 399 -1.75 -20.37 -5.30
CA THR A 399 -0.62 -21.11 -5.87
C THR A 399 -0.85 -21.18 -7.38
N GLY A 400 0.11 -20.79 -8.22
CA GLY A 400 -0.03 -20.77 -9.68
C GLY A 400 -0.21 -22.17 -10.31
N GLU A 401 -0.32 -23.21 -9.49
CA GLU A 401 -0.59 -24.57 -9.87
C GLU A 401 -2.02 -24.66 -10.42
N LYS A 402 -2.16 -25.04 -11.70
CA LYS A 402 -3.47 -25.36 -12.27
C LYS A 402 -4.01 -26.57 -11.52
N VAL A 403 -4.89 -26.32 -10.54
CA VAL A 403 -5.57 -27.35 -9.79
C VAL A 403 -6.37 -28.19 -10.79
N ASN A 404 -5.90 -29.40 -11.07
CA ASN A 404 -6.70 -30.38 -11.80
C ASN A 404 -8.02 -30.55 -11.01
N PRO A 405 -9.20 -30.42 -11.64
CA PRO A 405 -10.47 -30.48 -10.95
C PRO A 405 -10.80 -31.94 -10.62
N GLN A 406 -10.07 -32.53 -9.67
CA GLN A 406 -10.55 -33.70 -8.94
C GLN A 406 -11.32 -33.21 -7.70
N PRO A 407 -12.57 -33.66 -7.51
CA PRO A 407 -13.50 -33.07 -6.54
C PRO A 407 -13.14 -33.31 -5.06
N ASP A 408 -12.29 -34.29 -4.76
CA ASP A 408 -12.11 -34.78 -3.37
C ASP A 408 -10.70 -34.64 -2.77
N GLN A 409 -9.64 -34.47 -3.57
CA GLN A 409 -8.25 -34.36 -3.04
C GLN A 409 -7.84 -32.93 -2.66
N ASN A 410 -8.59 -31.90 -3.07
CA ASN A 410 -8.18 -30.49 -3.00
C ASN A 410 -8.69 -29.70 -1.78
N ARG A 411 -9.23 -30.36 -0.74
CA ARG A 411 -9.83 -29.66 0.42
C ARG A 411 -8.94 -29.60 1.66
N THR A 412 -7.97 -30.50 1.77
CA THR A 412 -7.05 -30.55 2.91
C THR A 412 -6.00 -29.45 2.79
N VAL A 413 -5.73 -28.75 3.90
CA VAL A 413 -4.65 -27.75 3.92
C VAL A 413 -3.30 -28.49 3.91
N PRO A 414 -2.41 -28.22 2.93
CA PRO A 414 -1.11 -28.90 2.87
C PRO A 414 -0.18 -28.54 4.05
N ASP A 415 0.59 -29.52 4.56
CA ASP A 415 1.47 -29.36 5.73
C ASP A 415 2.50 -28.23 5.60
N LYS A 416 2.93 -27.91 4.37
CA LYS A 416 3.87 -26.80 4.09
C LYS A 416 3.38 -25.44 4.61
N TRP A 417 2.08 -25.30 4.89
CA TRP A 417 1.48 -24.07 5.40
C TRP A 417 1.46 -23.94 6.93
N ALA A 418 1.91 -24.96 7.67
CA ALA A 418 1.91 -24.94 9.13
C ALA A 418 2.69 -23.74 9.70
N SER A 419 3.87 -23.42 9.14
CA SER A 419 4.66 -22.25 9.56
C SER A 419 3.92 -20.94 9.35
N PHE A 420 3.26 -20.78 8.19
CA PHE A 420 2.43 -19.61 7.92
C PHE A 420 1.28 -19.49 8.93
N VAL A 421 0.59 -20.60 9.25
CA VAL A 421 -0.49 -20.60 10.25
C VAL A 421 0.03 -20.17 11.62
N GLN A 422 1.16 -20.74 12.05
CA GLN A 422 1.80 -20.43 13.34
C GLN A 422 2.23 -18.95 13.43
N GLU A 423 2.88 -18.42 12.40
CA GLU A 423 3.30 -17.01 12.35
C GLU A 423 2.11 -16.04 12.31
N ASN A 424 0.95 -16.49 11.83
CA ASN A 424 -0.27 -15.70 11.70
C ASN A 424 -1.36 -16.08 12.70
N LEU A 425 -1.01 -16.73 13.81
CA LEU A 425 -1.97 -17.33 14.73
C LEU A 425 -3.10 -16.39 15.16
N LEU A 426 -2.80 -15.11 15.42
CA LEU A 426 -3.80 -14.11 15.82
C LEU A 426 -4.86 -13.83 14.73
N MET A 427 -4.50 -13.99 13.46
CA MET A 427 -5.45 -13.89 12.35
C MET A 427 -6.44 -15.06 12.36
N TYR A 428 -6.04 -16.23 12.84
CA TYR A 428 -6.90 -17.41 12.94
C TYR A 428 -7.71 -17.44 14.23
N THR A 429 -7.16 -16.95 15.34
CA THR A 429 -7.79 -17.10 16.67
C THR A 429 -8.51 -15.83 17.09
N LYS A 430 -7.82 -14.69 17.22
CA LYS A 430 -8.40 -13.43 17.72
C LYS A 430 -9.41 -12.82 16.77
N LEU A 431 -9.13 -12.80 15.47
CA LEU A 431 -10.12 -12.32 14.49
C LEU A 431 -11.32 -13.28 14.36
N PHE A 432 -11.11 -14.59 14.53
CA PHE A 432 -12.23 -15.54 14.60
C PHE A 432 -13.11 -15.31 15.83
N GLN A 433 -12.52 -15.08 17.01
CA GLN A 433 -13.27 -14.67 18.19
C GLN A 433 -14.05 -13.37 17.95
N GLY A 434 -13.41 -12.38 17.32
CA GLY A 434 -14.05 -11.14 16.89
C GLY A 434 -15.22 -11.38 15.94
N PHE A 435 -15.08 -12.31 14.99
CA PHE A 435 -16.14 -12.73 14.08
C PHE A 435 -17.33 -13.31 14.85
N LEU A 436 -17.10 -14.26 15.76
CA LEU A 436 -18.14 -14.91 16.54
C LEU A 436 -18.94 -13.88 17.37
N ASN A 437 -18.24 -12.94 18.03
CA ASN A 437 -18.87 -11.85 18.77
C ASN A 437 -19.76 -10.96 17.89
N ARG A 438 -19.41 -10.78 16.60
CA ARG A 438 -20.29 -10.06 15.65
C ARG A 438 -21.45 -10.93 15.18
N ALA A 439 -21.19 -12.19 14.83
CA ALA A 439 -22.19 -13.11 14.29
C ALA A 439 -23.36 -13.31 15.25
N VAL A 440 -23.11 -13.41 16.56
CA VAL A 440 -24.17 -13.53 17.60
C VAL A 440 -25.07 -12.29 17.66
N ARG A 441 -24.58 -11.13 17.23
CA ARG A 441 -25.32 -9.85 17.21
C ARG A 441 -25.93 -9.53 15.84
N THR A 442 -25.65 -10.34 14.82
CA THR A 442 -26.11 -10.10 13.45
C THR A 442 -27.39 -10.88 13.18
N ASP A 443 -28.35 -10.27 12.48
CA ASP A 443 -29.55 -10.98 12.04
C ASP A 443 -29.20 -12.04 10.98
N LEU A 444 -29.33 -13.32 11.35
CA LEU A 444 -29.06 -14.47 10.48
C LEU A 444 -30.30 -14.93 9.69
N VAL A 445 -31.47 -14.33 9.88
CA VAL A 445 -32.62 -14.55 8.97
C VAL A 445 -32.29 -14.01 7.58
N ASN A 446 -31.48 -12.95 7.51
CA ASN A 446 -30.95 -12.45 6.25
C ASN A 446 -29.96 -13.43 5.62
N ALA A 447 -30.30 -13.94 4.42
CA ALA A 447 -29.47 -14.91 3.69
C ALA A 447 -28.04 -14.42 3.41
N LYS A 448 -27.81 -13.11 3.21
CA LYS A 448 -26.46 -12.55 3.00
C LYS A 448 -25.61 -12.67 4.27
N ASN A 449 -26.22 -12.46 5.43
CA ASN A 449 -25.55 -12.59 6.73
C ASN A 449 -25.30 -14.05 7.09
N ALA A 450 -26.29 -14.93 6.88
CA ALA A 450 -26.11 -16.37 7.05
C ALA A 450 -24.99 -16.92 6.15
N LEU A 451 -24.89 -16.44 4.91
CA LEU A 451 -23.82 -16.82 3.99
C LEU A 451 -22.43 -16.43 4.53
N MET A 452 -22.29 -15.31 5.25
CA MET A 452 -21.02 -14.93 5.88
C MET A 452 -20.57 -15.96 6.92
N VAL A 453 -21.49 -16.42 7.78
CA VAL A 453 -21.21 -17.49 8.77
C VAL A 453 -20.84 -18.79 8.08
N PHE A 454 -21.60 -19.19 7.05
CA PHE A 454 -21.28 -20.37 6.26
C PHE A 454 -19.88 -20.30 5.63
N ARG A 455 -19.49 -19.12 5.10
CA ARG A 455 -18.16 -18.93 4.49
C ARG A 455 -17.04 -19.14 5.50
N VAL A 456 -17.17 -18.60 6.71
CA VAL A 456 -16.18 -18.80 7.77
C VAL A 456 -16.14 -20.27 8.19
N ALA A 457 -17.29 -20.87 8.48
CA ALA A 457 -17.38 -22.27 8.85
C ALA A 457 -16.73 -23.19 7.80
N LYS A 458 -16.98 -22.93 6.51
CA LYS A 458 -16.37 -23.67 5.40
C LYS A 458 -14.84 -23.57 5.40
N VAL A 459 -14.27 -22.43 5.76
CA VAL A 459 -12.81 -22.24 5.80
C VAL A 459 -12.21 -22.99 6.99
N PHE A 460 -12.76 -22.78 8.19
CA PHE A 460 -12.27 -23.42 9.41
C PHE A 460 -12.54 -24.94 9.46
N ALA A 461 -13.49 -25.44 8.66
CA ALA A 461 -13.74 -26.87 8.50
C ALA A 461 -12.82 -27.57 7.47
N GLN A 462 -11.85 -26.86 6.87
CA GLN A 462 -10.87 -27.51 6.01
C GLN A 462 -10.03 -28.50 6.83
N PRO A 463 -9.88 -29.77 6.37
CA PRO A 463 -9.05 -30.74 7.06
C PRO A 463 -7.62 -30.22 7.27
N ASN A 464 -6.99 -30.64 8.37
CA ASN A 464 -5.65 -30.24 8.84
C ASN A 464 -5.54 -28.80 9.40
N LEU A 465 -6.43 -27.86 9.03
CA LEU A 465 -6.31 -26.48 9.51
C LEU A 465 -6.45 -26.35 11.03
N ALA A 466 -7.41 -27.04 11.62
CA ALA A 466 -7.63 -27.00 13.07
C ALA A 466 -6.41 -27.56 13.85
N GLU A 467 -5.80 -28.64 13.35
CA GLU A 467 -4.61 -29.23 13.95
C GLU A 467 -3.39 -28.29 13.85
N MET A 468 -3.22 -27.60 12.72
CA MET A 468 -2.16 -26.59 12.57
C MET A 468 -2.34 -25.42 13.54
N ILE A 469 -3.58 -24.94 13.72
CA ILE A 469 -3.88 -23.85 14.66
C ILE A 469 -3.58 -24.31 16.09
N GLN A 470 -4.02 -25.51 16.48
CA GLN A 470 -3.80 -26.06 17.81
C GLN A 470 -2.30 -26.23 18.12
N LYS A 471 -1.54 -26.83 17.20
CA LYS A 471 -0.08 -26.93 17.33
C LYS A 471 0.59 -25.56 17.49
N GLY A 472 0.10 -24.55 16.80
CA GLY A 472 0.58 -23.17 16.92
C GLY A 472 0.26 -22.51 18.27
N GLU A 473 -0.82 -22.92 18.95
CA GLU A 473 -1.15 -22.44 20.31
C GLU A 473 -0.31 -23.11 21.40
N ASP A 474 0.09 -24.37 21.17
CA ASP A 474 0.89 -25.17 22.11
C ASP A 474 2.41 -24.85 22.04
N THR A 475 2.84 -24.00 21.09
CA THR A 475 4.25 -23.59 20.89
C THR A 475 4.50 -22.18 21.38
#